data_AF-A0A1G4MBF4-F1
#
_entry.id   AF-A0A1G4MBF4-F1
#
_cell.length_a   1.000
_cell.length_b   1.000
_cell.length_c   1.000
_cell.angle_alpha   90.00
_cell.angle_beta   90.00
_cell.angle_gamma   90.00
#
_symmetry.space_group_name_H-M   'P 1'
#
loop_
_entity.id
_entity.type
_entity.pdbx_description
1 polymer ?
#
loop_
_entity_poly.entity_id
_entity_poly.type
_entity_poly.pdbx_seq_one_letter_code
_entity_poly.pdbx_strand_id
1 'polypeptide(L)' 'MAKSKNHTAHNQTRKAHRNGIKKPKTHKYPSLKGVDPKFRRNHKHALHGTAKALAAQRAEKK' A
#
# COMPACT_ATOMS: atom_id res chain seq x y z
N MET A 1 -51.72 5.44 -3.69
CA MET A 1 -50.27 5.49 -3.40
C MET A 1 -49.61 6.47 -4.36
N ALA A 2 -49.05 7.56 -3.87
CA ALA A 2 -48.35 8.52 -4.72
C ALA A 2 -46.93 7.99 -5.02
N LYS A 3 -46.52 8.03 -6.29
CA LYS A 3 -45.17 7.62 -6.71
C LYS A 3 -44.15 8.68 -6.28
N SER A 4 -43.06 8.27 -5.65
CA SER A 4 -41.92 9.11 -5.28
C SER A 4 -40.82 9.06 -6.36
N LYS A 5 -39.76 9.88 -6.21
CA LYS A 5 -38.60 9.86 -7.11
C LYS A 5 -37.85 8.54 -6.97
N ASN A 6 -37.58 7.87 -8.09
CA ASN A 6 -36.93 6.55 -8.11
C ASN A 6 -35.40 6.60 -7.92
N HIS A 7 -34.72 7.70 -8.29
CA HIS A 7 -33.27 7.85 -8.12
C HIS A 7 -32.83 9.33 -8.15
N THR A 8 -31.75 9.71 -7.44
CA THR A 8 -31.15 11.05 -7.52
C THR A 8 -29.66 11.08 -7.18
N ALA A 9 -28.87 11.82 -7.97
CA ALA A 9 -27.46 12.11 -7.71
C ALA A 9 -27.21 13.52 -7.12
N HIS A 10 -28.27 14.32 -6.91
CA HIS A 10 -28.19 15.77 -6.73
C HIS A 10 -27.27 16.25 -5.59
N ASN A 11 -27.12 15.46 -4.53
CA ASN A 11 -26.31 15.84 -3.36
C ASN A 11 -25.05 14.98 -3.18
N GLN A 12 -24.77 14.04 -4.08
CA GLN A 12 -23.65 13.10 -3.91
C GLN A 12 -22.31 13.82 -4.05
N THR A 13 -22.16 14.62 -5.12
CA THR A 13 -20.95 15.43 -5.36
C THR A 13 -20.67 16.36 -4.18
N ARG A 14 -21.69 17.11 -3.72
CA ARG A 14 -21.50 18.03 -2.59
C ARG A 14 -21.01 17.30 -1.32
N LYS A 15 -21.57 16.13 -1.00
CA LYS A 15 -21.12 15.32 0.14
C LYS A 15 -19.69 14.80 -0.04
N ALA A 16 -19.35 14.30 -1.22
CA ALA A 16 -18.00 13.79 -1.51
C ALA A 16 -16.93 14.88 -1.33
N HIS A 17 -17.26 16.13 -1.69
CA HIS A 17 -16.33 17.26 -1.60
C HIS A 17 -16.31 17.98 -0.24
N ARG A 18 -17.29 17.76 0.66
CA ARG A 18 -17.32 18.40 2.01
C ARG A 18 -16.02 18.22 2.78
N ASN A 19 -15.46 17.01 2.77
CA ASN A 19 -14.18 16.68 3.42
C ASN A 19 -13.04 16.51 2.40
N GLY A 20 -13.33 16.79 1.13
CA GLY A 20 -12.47 16.51 -0.02
C GLY A 20 -12.32 15.02 -0.34
N ILE A 21 -12.05 14.74 -1.61
CA ILE A 21 -11.68 13.40 -2.07
C ILE A 21 -10.25 13.13 -1.62
N LYS A 22 -10.08 12.21 -0.66
CA LYS A 22 -8.75 11.88 -0.13
C LYS A 22 -7.95 11.05 -1.14
N LYS A 23 -6.70 11.45 -1.37
CA LYS A 23 -5.75 10.68 -2.19
C LYS A 23 -5.23 9.47 -1.41
N PRO A 24 -4.81 8.39 -2.09
CA PRO A 24 -4.14 7.27 -1.42
C PRO A 24 -2.87 7.76 -0.72
N LYS A 25 -2.58 7.20 0.46
CA LYS A 25 -1.38 7.54 1.22
C LYS A 25 -0.16 6.93 0.55
N THR A 26 0.90 7.73 0.36
CA THR A 26 2.20 7.25 -0.11
C THR A 26 3.03 6.78 1.07
N HIS A 27 3.53 5.55 1.01
CA HIS A 27 4.45 5.00 2.01
C HIS A 27 5.83 4.80 1.38
N LYS A 28 6.90 4.94 2.17
CA LYS A 28 8.29 4.70 1.71
C LYS A 28 8.47 3.30 1.13
N TYR A 29 7.77 2.32 1.68
CA TYR A 29 7.83 0.92 1.25
C TYR A 29 6.43 0.46 0.81
N PRO A 30 6.23 0.12 -0.48
CA PRO A 30 4.97 -0.39 -0.98
C PRO A 30 4.79 -1.88 -0.64
N SER A 31 3.55 -2.38 -0.75
CA SER A 31 3.29 -3.82 -0.59
C SER A 31 3.80 -4.61 -1.79
N LEU A 32 4.41 -5.78 -1.56
CA LEU A 32 4.80 -6.72 -2.63
C LEU A 32 3.65 -7.68 -3.03
N LYS A 33 2.39 -7.33 -2.75
CA LYS A 33 1.23 -8.14 -3.12
C LYS A 33 1.06 -8.10 -4.65
N GLY A 34 0.94 -9.26 -5.28
CA GLY A 34 0.83 -9.38 -6.74
C GLY A 34 2.18 -9.38 -7.49
N VAL A 35 3.30 -9.24 -6.79
CA VAL A 35 4.64 -9.39 -7.39
C VAL A 35 4.94 -10.88 -7.61
N ASP A 36 5.61 -11.18 -8.74
CA ASP A 36 5.99 -12.54 -9.14
C ASP A 36 6.58 -13.35 -7.96
N PRO A 37 6.02 -14.54 -7.67
CA PRO A 37 6.52 -15.41 -6.61
C PRO A 37 8.01 -15.77 -6.75
N LYS A 38 8.54 -15.91 -7.97
CA LYS A 38 9.96 -16.26 -8.17
C LYS A 38 10.86 -15.09 -7.77
N PHE A 39 10.54 -13.88 -8.18
CA PHE A 39 11.20 -12.66 -7.70
C PHE A 39 11.12 -12.53 -6.18
N ARG A 40 9.94 -12.71 -5.58
CA ARG A 40 9.78 -12.58 -4.12
C ARG A 40 10.61 -13.58 -3.33
N ARG A 41 10.72 -14.82 -3.80
CA ARG A 41 11.59 -15.85 -3.20
C ARG A 41 13.05 -15.43 -3.26
N ASN A 42 13.53 -15.02 -4.45
CA ASN A 42 14.90 -14.55 -4.61
C ASN A 42 15.22 -13.32 -3.74
N HIS A 43 14.35 -12.31 -3.78
CA HIS A 43 14.50 -11.08 -3.00
C HIS A 43 14.59 -11.36 -1.49
N LYS A 44 13.77 -12.29 -0.98
CA LYS A 44 13.83 -12.73 0.42
C LYS A 44 15.23 -13.28 0.76
N HIS A 45 15.75 -14.22 -0.04
CA HIS A 45 17.05 -14.83 0.24
C HIS A 45 18.20 -13.81 0.14
N ALA A 46 18.16 -12.91 -0.86
CA ALA A 46 19.15 -11.85 -1.00
C ALA A 46 19.19 -10.92 0.23
N LEU A 47 18.03 -10.46 0.71
CA LEU A 47 17.94 -9.61 1.90
C LEU A 47 18.45 -10.30 3.17
N HIS A 48 18.16 -11.59 3.35
CA HIS A 48 18.69 -12.35 4.49
C HIS A 48 20.21 -12.51 4.42
N GLY A 49 20.75 -12.78 3.23
CA GLY A 49 22.20 -12.89 3.03
C GLY A 49 22.93 -11.59 3.35
N THR A 50 22.45 -10.46 2.83
CA THR A 50 23.04 -9.14 3.10
C THR A 50 22.93 -8.77 4.58
N ALA A 51 21.80 -9.04 5.23
CA ALA A 51 21.63 -8.78 6.66
C ALA A 51 22.63 -9.57 7.51
N LYS A 52 22.89 -10.85 7.18
CA LYS A 52 23.88 -11.68 7.88
C LYS A 52 25.30 -11.15 7.71
N ALA A 53 25.69 -10.78 6.49
CA ALA A 53 27.01 -10.23 6.21
C ALA A 53 27.25 -8.91 6.95
N LEU A 54 26.26 -8.01 6.94
CA LEU A 54 26.34 -6.75 7.68
C LEU A 54 26.40 -6.96 9.19
N ALA A 55 25.70 -7.96 9.73
CA ALA A 55 25.77 -8.30 11.15
C ALA A 55 27.17 -8.80 11.54
N ALA A 56 27.78 -9.68 10.73
CA ALA A 56 29.15 -10.15 10.95
C ALA A 56 30.16 -9.01 10.92
N GLN A 57 30.12 -8.15 9.89
CA GLN A 57 31.00 -6.97 9.80
C GLN A 57 30.85 -6.02 10.98
N ARG A 58 29.63 -5.83 11.50
CA ARG A 58 29.39 -4.99 12.68
C ARG A 58 29.93 -5.62 13.96
N ALA A 59 29.88 -6.94 14.08
CA ALA A 59 30.45 -7.66 15.22
C ALA A 59 31.98 -7.64 15.19
N GLU A 60 32.60 -7.74 14.00
CA GLU A 60 34.05 -7.63 13.82
C GLU A 60 34.60 -6.23 14.09
N LYS A 61 33.82 -5.18 13.78
CA LYS A 61 34.19 -3.78 14.02
C LYS A 61 33.99 -3.32 15.46
N LYS A 62 33.38 -4.15 16.31
CA LYS A 62 33.14 -3.87 17.72
C LYS A 62 34.26 -4.43 18.56
#